data_AF-A0A830EB42-F1
#
_entry.id   AF-A0A830EB42-F1
#
_cell.length_a   1.000
_cell.length_b   1.000
_cell.length_c   1.000
_cell.angle_alpha   90.00
_cell.angle_beta   90.00
_cell.angle_gamma   90.00
#
_symmetry.space_group_name_H-M   'P 1'
#
loop_
_entity.id
_entity.type
_entity.pdbx_description
1 polymer ?
#
loop_
_entity_poly.entity_id
_entity_poly.type
_entity_poly.pdbx_seq_one_letter_code
_entity_poly.pdbx_strand_id
1 'polypeptide(L)'
;MWNDTEHMISRSVTVEDIDELFLRWNDHLNASALYRQALRDEMQLRDVEPHKLRAQLTEARELGYSLDEIATMTSRYADLQALVYDHTE
;
A
#
# COMPACT_ATOMS: atom_id res chain seq x y z
N MET A 1 -26.55 17.27 -13.08
CA MET A 1 -25.35 16.96 -12.29
C MET A 1 -25.55 15.58 -11.72
N TRP A 2 -25.06 14.56 -12.41
CA TRP A 2 -25.08 13.20 -11.91
C TRP A 2 -23.72 13.01 -11.26
N ASN A 3 -23.73 12.77 -9.95
CA ASN A 3 -22.53 12.38 -9.23
C ASN A 3 -22.29 10.91 -9.57
N ASP A 4 -21.54 10.67 -10.63
CA ASP A 4 -20.83 9.40 -10.86
C ASP A 4 -19.75 9.28 -9.79
N THR A 5 -20.18 9.06 -8.55
CA THR A 5 -19.32 8.53 -7.50
C THR A 5 -19.47 7.01 -7.56
N GLU A 6 -19.02 6.44 -8.68
CA GLU A 6 -18.71 5.02 -8.76
C GLU A 6 -17.47 4.76 -7.88
N HIS A 7 -17.66 4.81 -6.55
CA HIS A 7 -16.79 4.14 -5.59
C HIS A 7 -16.97 2.62 -5.77
N MET A 8 -16.64 2.11 -6.95
CA MET A 8 -16.34 0.69 -7.13
C MET A 8 -14.94 0.44 -6.57
N ILE A 9 -14.78 0.51 -5.24
CA ILE A 9 -13.56 0.04 -4.59
C ILE A 9 -13.64 -1.48 -4.49
N SER A 10 -13.50 -2.13 -5.65
CA SER A 10 -13.23 -3.56 -5.74
C SER A 10 -12.17 -3.78 -6.82
N ARG A 11 -11.13 -2.95 -6.83
CA ARG A 11 -9.90 -3.27 -7.55
C ARG A 11 -8.98 -4.00 -6.60
N SER A 12 -8.98 -5.33 -6.73
CA SER A 12 -8.05 -6.25 -6.08
C SER A 12 -6.66 -5.65 -6.03
N VAL A 13 -6.07 -5.57 -4.82
CA VAL A 13 -4.70 -5.09 -4.65
C VAL A 13 -3.76 -5.98 -5.43
N THR A 14 -3.04 -5.37 -6.38
CA THR A 14 -2.09 -6.03 -7.24
C THR A 14 -0.70 -6.07 -6.61
N VAL A 15 0.17 -6.88 -7.21
CA VAL A 15 1.59 -6.91 -6.85
C VAL A 15 2.26 -5.56 -7.15
N GLU A 16 1.78 -4.83 -8.16
CA GLU A 16 2.29 -3.50 -8.52
C GLU A 16 1.86 -2.45 -7.49
N ASP A 17 0.64 -2.54 -6.95
CA ASP A 17 0.16 -1.61 -5.91
C ASP A 17 1.01 -1.69 -4.62
N ILE A 18 1.40 -2.90 -4.20
CA ILE A 18 2.26 -3.08 -3.01
C ILE A 18 3.70 -2.62 -3.28
N ASP A 19 4.17 -2.77 -4.52
CA ASP A 19 5.49 -2.32 -4.95
C ASP A 19 5.55 -0.80 -4.95
N GLU A 20 4.53 -0.16 -5.53
CA GLU A 20 4.38 1.29 -5.55
C GLU A 20 4.29 1.88 -4.14
N LEU A 21 3.44 1.32 -3.26
CA LEU A 21 3.33 1.81 -1.89
C LEU A 21 4.68 1.76 -1.16
N PHE A 22 5.38 0.64 -1.28
CA PHE A 22 6.67 0.47 -0.62
C PHE A 22 7.73 1.41 -1.19
N LEU A 23 7.75 1.65 -2.49
CA LEU A 23 8.64 2.62 -3.11
C LEU A 23 8.30 4.05 -2.70
N ARG A 24 7.03 4.40 -2.54
CA ARG A 24 6.61 5.73 -2.03
C ARG A 24 7.05 5.93 -0.58
N TRP A 25 6.99 4.90 0.26
CA TRP A 25 7.54 4.95 1.63
C TRP A 25 9.07 5.06 1.66
N ASN A 26 9.75 4.60 0.61
CA ASN A 26 11.19 4.56 0.51
C ASN A 26 11.63 5.31 -0.76
N ASP A 27 11.25 6.58 -0.86
CA ASP A 27 11.52 7.45 -2.02
C ASP A 27 13.01 7.61 -2.34
N HIS A 28 13.88 7.34 -1.34
CA HIS A 28 15.34 7.26 -1.51
C HIS A 28 15.80 6.02 -2.28
N LEU A 29 14.96 4.98 -2.43
CA LEU A 29 15.25 3.82 -3.26
C LEU A 29 15.03 4.19 -4.73
N ASN A 30 16.03 3.92 -5.56
CA ASN A 30 15.89 4.14 -6.99
C ASN A 30 15.00 3.04 -7.60
N ALA A 31 13.69 3.31 -7.70
CA ALA A 31 12.69 2.45 -8.31
C ALA A 31 13.07 1.99 -9.73
N SER A 32 13.72 2.85 -10.51
CA SER A 32 14.13 2.52 -11.89
C SER A 32 15.28 1.52 -11.96
N ALA A 33 16.04 1.34 -10.87
CA ALA A 33 17.18 0.42 -10.79
C ALA A 33 16.84 -0.92 -10.12
N LEU A 34 15.68 -1.02 -9.44
CA LEU A 34 15.30 -2.22 -8.71
C LEU A 34 14.50 -3.18 -9.60
N TYR A 35 15.03 -4.38 -9.80
CA TYR A 35 14.26 -5.52 -10.29
C TYR A 35 13.26 -5.97 -9.22
N ARG A 36 12.11 -6.55 -9.62
CA ARG A 36 11.10 -7.06 -8.68
C ARG A 36 11.67 -7.98 -7.59
N GLN A 37 12.67 -8.81 -7.93
CA GLN A 37 13.34 -9.66 -6.93
C GLN A 37 14.10 -8.82 -5.90
N ALA A 38 14.89 -7.84 -6.34
CA ALA A 38 15.63 -6.95 -5.44
C ALA A 38 14.67 -6.14 -4.55
N LEU A 39 13.51 -5.73 -5.06
CA LEU A 39 12.48 -5.06 -4.26
C LEU A 39 11.92 -5.97 -3.15
N ARG A 40 11.72 -7.26 -3.45
CA ARG A 40 11.30 -8.26 -2.46
C ARG A 40 12.38 -8.52 -1.42
N ASP A 41 13.64 -8.55 -1.83
CA ASP A 41 14.78 -8.70 -0.93
C ASP A 41 14.87 -7.47 0.01
N GLU A 42 14.71 -6.25 -0.52
CA GLU A 42 14.64 -5.01 0.28
C GLU A 42 13.47 -4.99 1.26
N MET A 43 12.29 -5.47 0.83
CA MET A 43 11.14 -5.64 1.72
C MET A 43 11.45 -6.61 2.88
N GLN A 44 12.07 -7.74 2.58
CA GLN A 44 12.50 -8.71 3.62
C GLN A 44 13.56 -8.12 4.56
N LEU A 45 14.53 -7.37 4.04
CA LEU A 45 15.54 -6.68 4.86
C LEU A 45 14.92 -5.66 5.82
N ARG A 46 13.75 -5.11 5.49
CA ARG A 46 13.00 -4.15 6.29
C ARG A 46 11.85 -4.78 7.09
N ASP A 47 11.80 -6.12 7.15
CA ASP A 47 10.77 -6.89 7.84
C ASP A 47 9.34 -6.61 7.34
N VAL A 48 9.20 -6.27 6.06
CA VAL A 48 7.93 -6.07 5.37
C VAL A 48 7.61 -7.31 4.57
N GLU A 49 6.65 -8.11 5.05
CA GLU A 49 6.20 -9.31 4.34
C GLU A 49 5.20 -8.92 3.23
N PRO A 50 5.49 -9.21 1.94
CA PRO A 50 4.66 -8.75 0.82
C PRO A 50 3.20 -9.20 0.90
N HIS A 51 2.95 -10.40 1.44
CA HIS A 51 1.60 -10.92 1.61
C HIS A 51 0.82 -10.20 2.72
N LYS A 52 1.48 -9.82 3.81
CA LYS A 52 0.86 -9.04 4.91
C LYS A 52 0.63 -7.60 4.48
N LEU A 53 1.58 -7.02 3.75
CA LEU A 53 1.41 -5.70 3.14
C LEU A 53 0.20 -5.69 2.18
N ARG A 54 0.07 -6.74 1.36
CA ARG A 54 -1.10 -6.89 0.47
C ARG A 54 -2.41 -6.95 1.25
N ALA A 55 -2.47 -7.75 2.32
CA ALA A 55 -3.68 -7.88 3.13
C ALA A 55 -4.11 -6.53 3.72
N GLN A 56 -3.18 -5.83 4.36
CA GLN A 56 -3.45 -4.54 4.98
C GLN A 56 -3.80 -3.44 3.98
N LEU A 57 -3.15 -3.43 2.81
CA LEU A 57 -3.52 -2.51 1.73
C LEU A 57 -4.91 -2.83 1.17
N THR A 58 -5.31 -4.10 1.11
CA THR A 58 -6.67 -4.48 0.71
C THR A 58 -7.67 -3.96 1.73
N GLU A 59 -7.44 -4.18 3.01
CA GLU A 59 -8.31 -3.70 4.10
C GLU A 59 -8.44 -2.16 4.05
N ALA A 60 -7.33 -1.43 3.90
CA ALA A 60 -7.36 0.03 3.76
C ALA A 60 -8.16 0.48 2.53
N ARG A 61 -8.07 -0.23 1.40
CA ARG A 61 -8.91 0.06 0.24
C ARG A 61 -10.38 -0.24 0.51
N GLU A 62 -10.70 -1.37 1.16
CA GLU A 62 -12.06 -1.72 1.56
C GLU A 62 -12.70 -0.68 2.49
N LEU A 63 -11.88 0.00 3.31
CA LEU A 63 -12.31 1.12 4.17
C LEU A 63 -12.58 2.43 3.42
N GLY A 64 -12.24 2.51 2.13
CA GLY A 64 -12.48 3.69 1.31
C GLY A 64 -11.23 4.43 0.82
N TYR A 65 -10.05 4.07 1.35
CA TYR A 65 -8.83 4.81 1.05
C TYR A 65 -8.25 4.49 -0.33
N SER A 66 -7.85 5.53 -1.05
CA SER A 66 -7.04 5.39 -2.26
C SER A 66 -5.56 5.11 -1.92
N LEU A 67 -4.81 4.57 -2.89
CA LEU A 67 -3.38 4.33 -2.72
C LEU A 67 -2.59 5.60 -2.41
N ASP A 68 -2.95 6.71 -3.07
CA ASP A 68 -2.32 8.02 -2.85
C ASP A 68 -2.58 8.56 -1.44
N GLU A 69 -3.80 8.42 -0.92
CA GLU A 69 -4.12 8.81 0.45
C GLU A 69 -3.35 7.95 1.45
N ILE A 70 -3.31 6.62 1.25
CA ILE A 70 -2.54 5.71 2.11
C ILE A 70 -1.06 6.09 2.10
N ALA A 71 -0.47 6.31 0.93
CA ALA A 71 0.94 6.69 0.82
C ALA A 71 1.25 8.07 1.40
N THR A 72 0.26 8.96 1.49
CA THR A 72 0.40 10.28 2.11
C THR A 72 0.28 10.21 3.63
N MET A 73 -0.61 9.34 4.13
CA MET A 73 -0.91 9.20 5.56
C MET A 73 0.04 8.23 6.28
N THR A 74 0.73 7.37 5.55
CA THR A 74 1.59 6.31 6.10
C THR A 74 2.99 6.39 5.52
N SER A 75 4.00 6.10 6.33
CA SER A 75 5.41 6.09 5.92
C SER A 75 6.09 4.74 6.11
N ARG A 76 5.38 3.79 6.73
CA ARG A 76 5.87 2.44 7.06
C ARG A 76 4.68 1.50 7.30
N TYR A 77 4.97 0.21 7.30
CA TYR A 77 3.96 -0.84 7.51
C TYR A 77 3.19 -0.70 8.84
N ALA A 78 3.85 -0.25 9.91
CA ALA A 78 3.19 -0.01 11.20
C ALA A 78 2.14 1.12 11.15
N ASP A 79 2.39 2.17 10.35
CA ASP A 79 1.44 3.27 10.19
C ASP A 79 0.20 2.80 9.40
N LEU A 80 0.40 1.94 8.39
CA LEU A 80 -0.70 1.30 7.65
C LEU A 80 -1.54 0.39 8.55
N GLN A 81 -0.90 -0.42 9.39
CA GLN A 81 -1.63 -1.23 10.37
C GLN A 81 -2.45 -0.36 11.32
N ALA A 82 -1.88 0.74 11.82
CA ALA A 82 -2.60 1.66 12.68
C ALA A 82 -3.79 2.30 11.95
N LEU A 83 -3.62 2.70 10.68
CA LEU A 83 -4.69 3.27 9.85
C LEU A 83 -5.89 2.31 9.70
N VAL A 84 -5.61 1.02 9.47
CA VAL A 84 -6.65 0.00 9.35
C VAL A 84 -7.29 -0.30 10.71
N TYR A 85 -6.49 -0.41 11.76
CA TYR A 85 -6.95 -0.76 13.10
C TYR A 85 -7.84 0.33 13.73
N ASP A 86 -7.48 1.61 13.57
CA ASP A 86 -8.23 2.77 14.08
C ASP A 86 -9.66 2.85 13.50
N HIS A 87 -9.88 2.27 12.31
CA HIS A 87 -11.18 2.20 11.64
C HIS A 87 -12.04 0.98 12.03
N THR A 88 -11.48 0.05 12.80
CA THR A 88 -12.17 -1.17 13.26
C THR A 88 -12.70 -1.09 14.70
N GLU A 89 -12.50 0.03 15.41
CA GLU A 89 -13.09 0.36 16.72
C GLU A 89 -14.37 1.20 16.61
#